data_AF-A0A9P6LQC2-F1
#
_entry.id   AF-A0A9P6LQC2-F1
#
_cell.length_a   1.000
_cell.length_b   1.000
_cell.length_c   1.000
_cell.angle_alpha   90.00
_cell.angle_beta   90.00
_cell.angle_gamma   90.00
#
_symmetry.space_group_name_H-M   'P 1'
#
loop_
_entity.id
_entity.type
_entity.pdbx_description
1 polymer ?
#
loop_
_entity_poly.entity_id
_entity_poly.type
_entity_poly.pdbx_seq_one_letter_code
_entity_poly.pdbx_strand_id
1 'polypeptide(L)'
;MKAAKVFRGALWIVGEYCLDVQDIEEAWKHIRAGLGEIPILASEQRLLDEAQKEDTENKAPETKSATPARRILADGTYATESALASSVTAQSKLEAVKAAAKPQLRTLILGGDYYLATSLASTLTKLVLRFSDVSHDRRRLNALRAEAMLIMISVIRVGQSQFVNSPIDEDSYDRIISCIHVLEKFEQDPSMKHVFLKDTKAIFGKMVQAEEKRKEEKKAKDNKNTRIQVDDVITFRQFSKTKHGDEADEYELDLSRATGTGDSKDDLMSKLSRVVQLTGFSDPVYAEAYVNVHQFDIMLDVLIVNQTADTLQNLAIEFATLGDLKLVERPGQHTIAPHSFHSIKANIKVSSTETGVIFGNIVYDGPTTGDSNCVVLNDIHIDIMDYINPAFCTETQFRSMWIEFEWENKVNVNTPITDLQLYLEHIMKSTNMSCLTPESALSGECGFLSANMYARSVFGEDALANLSIERQGDGPITGHVRIRSKTQGIALSLGDKITLAAQKIATATA
;
A
#
# COMPACT_ATOMS: atom_id res chain seq x y z
N MET A 1 18.03 5.55 -7.12
CA MET A 1 17.20 5.32 -5.90
C MET A 1 17.80 4.31 -4.91
N LYS A 2 18.21 3.09 -5.30
CA LYS A 2 18.75 2.09 -4.34
C LYS A 2 20.01 2.57 -3.58
N ALA A 3 20.97 3.18 -4.28
CA ALA A 3 22.21 3.68 -3.66
C ALA A 3 21.95 4.78 -2.60
N ALA A 4 21.10 5.75 -2.90
CA ALA A 4 20.81 6.85 -1.96
C ALA A 4 20.10 6.38 -0.67
N LYS A 5 19.26 5.34 -0.75
CA LYS A 5 18.65 4.73 0.44
C LYS A 5 19.71 4.09 1.35
N VAL A 6 20.71 3.42 0.77
CA VAL A 6 21.83 2.83 1.52
C VAL A 6 22.68 3.92 2.16
N PHE A 7 23.03 4.99 1.41
CA PHE A 7 23.78 6.11 1.96
C PHE A 7 23.04 6.82 3.10
N ARG A 8 21.71 6.99 3.01
CA ARG A 8 20.91 7.54 4.11
C ARG A 8 21.04 6.71 5.39
N GLY A 9 20.95 5.38 5.28
CA GLY A 9 21.12 4.47 6.41
C GLY A 9 22.54 4.52 6.98
N ALA A 10 23.56 4.47 6.11
CA ALA A 10 24.96 4.54 6.52
C ALA A 10 25.30 5.86 7.23
N LEU A 11 24.88 7.01 6.67
CA LEU A 11 25.06 8.32 7.26
C LEU A 11 24.39 8.40 8.64
N TRP A 12 23.16 7.90 8.77
CA TRP A 12 22.46 7.88 10.05
C TRP A 12 23.22 7.05 11.10
N ILE A 13 23.71 5.86 10.74
CA ILE A 13 24.53 5.02 11.63
C ILE A 13 25.79 5.77 12.06
N VAL A 14 26.51 6.39 11.13
CA VAL A 14 27.70 7.20 11.43
C VAL A 14 27.38 8.34 12.39
N GLY A 15 26.29 9.08 12.16
CA GLY A 15 25.87 10.17 13.06
C GLY A 15 25.48 9.72 14.47
N GLU A 16 25.01 8.47 14.63
CA GLU A 16 24.58 7.92 15.92
C GLU A 16 25.66 7.18 16.71
N TYR A 17 26.55 6.47 16.00
CA TYR A 17 27.46 5.51 16.61
C TYR A 17 28.94 5.92 16.55
N CYS A 18 29.31 7.03 15.90
CA CYS A 18 30.63 7.62 16.07
C CYS A 18 30.71 8.30 17.44
N LEU A 19 31.29 7.61 18.43
CA LEU A 19 31.44 8.09 19.80
C LEU A 19 32.83 8.62 20.08
N ASP A 20 33.85 8.08 19.42
CA ASP A 20 35.24 8.44 19.66
C ASP A 20 35.72 9.55 18.71
N VAL A 21 36.74 10.30 19.15
CA VAL A 21 37.32 11.39 18.34
C VAL A 21 37.88 10.85 17.02
N GLN A 22 38.55 9.69 17.06
CA GLN A 22 39.14 9.06 15.86
C GLN A 22 38.06 8.69 14.84
N ASP A 23 36.98 8.07 15.29
CA ASP A 23 35.85 7.69 14.44
C ASP A 23 35.20 8.92 13.80
N ILE A 24 35.03 10.00 14.56
CA ILE A 24 34.46 11.25 14.04
C ILE A 24 35.37 11.84 12.94
N GLU A 25 36.69 11.88 13.15
CA GLU A 25 37.62 12.41 12.16
C GLU A 25 37.71 11.55 10.90
N GLU A 26 37.69 10.22 11.05
CA GLU A 26 37.70 9.28 9.93
C GLU A 26 36.40 9.36 9.13
N ALA A 27 35.24 9.36 9.80
CA ALA A 27 33.95 9.58 9.18
C ALA A 27 33.91 10.91 8.41
N TRP A 28 34.45 11.98 9.00
CA TRP A 28 34.51 13.29 8.35
C TRP A 28 35.37 13.29 7.09
N LYS A 29 36.51 12.61 7.13
CA LYS A 29 37.40 12.44 5.98
C LYS A 29 36.71 11.71 4.83
N HIS A 30 35.96 10.64 5.12
CA HIS A 30 35.21 9.89 4.11
C HIS A 30 34.03 10.69 3.55
N ILE A 31 33.30 11.45 4.37
CA ILE A 31 32.23 12.34 3.92
C ILE A 31 32.79 13.40 2.96
N ARG A 32 33.92 14.02 3.32
CA ARG A 32 34.60 15.00 2.47
C ARG A 32 35.07 14.37 1.14
N ALA A 33 35.66 13.18 1.18
CA ALA A 33 36.06 12.46 -0.04
C ALA A 33 34.85 12.12 -0.94
N GLY A 34 33.69 11.81 -0.34
CA GLY A 34 32.45 11.53 -1.06
C GLY A 34 31.78 12.76 -1.67
N LEU A 35 32.01 13.96 -1.13
CA LEU A 35 31.53 15.24 -1.67
C LEU A 35 32.47 15.83 -2.72
N GLY A 36 33.78 15.60 -2.56
CA GLY A 36 34.82 16.23 -3.38
C GLY A 36 35.07 17.69 -2.98
N GLU A 37 35.41 18.53 -3.96
CA GLU A 37 35.74 19.93 -3.71
C GLU A 37 34.51 20.77 -3.32
N ILE A 38 34.65 21.53 -2.25
CA ILE A 38 33.62 22.43 -1.68
C ILE A 38 34.20 23.86 -1.73
N PRO A 39 33.42 24.89 -2.14
CA PRO A 39 31.99 24.89 -2.48
C PRO A 39 31.65 24.19 -3.81
N ILE A 40 30.57 23.40 -3.78
CA ILE A 40 30.10 22.59 -4.90
C ILE A 40 29.68 23.50 -6.08
N LEU A 41 28.95 24.59 -5.84
CA LEU A 41 28.51 25.50 -6.91
C LEU A 41 29.69 26.13 -7.64
N ALA A 42 30.69 26.59 -6.90
CA ALA A 42 31.87 27.25 -7.46
C ALA A 42 32.70 26.27 -8.31
N SER A 43 32.83 25.02 -7.87
CA SER A 43 33.53 23.99 -8.64
C SER A 43 32.76 23.59 -9.90
N GLU A 44 31.43 23.52 -9.87
CA GLU A 44 30.61 23.29 -11.08
C GLU A 44 30.67 24.47 -12.07
N GLN A 45 30.64 25.71 -11.57
CA GLN A 45 30.79 26.91 -12.40
C GLN A 45 32.18 26.96 -13.04
N ARG A 46 33.24 26.64 -12.29
CA ARG A 46 34.60 26.60 -12.84
C ARG A 46 34.74 25.55 -13.95
N LEU A 47 34.17 24.36 -13.76
CA LEU A 47 34.16 23.31 -14.79
C LEU A 47 33.38 23.73 -16.04
N LEU A 48 32.27 24.47 -15.86
CA LEU A 48 31.52 25.03 -16.97
C LEU A 48 32.33 26.10 -17.72
N ASP A 49 33.03 26.98 -17.00
CA ASP A 49 33.87 28.04 -17.57
C ASP A 49 35.11 27.46 -18.28
N GLU A 50 35.71 26.39 -17.76
CA GLU A 50 36.82 25.65 -18.39
C GLU A 50 36.35 24.98 -19.68
N ALA A 51 35.20 24.31 -19.67
CA ALA A 51 34.59 23.73 -20.87
C ALA A 51 34.17 24.80 -21.91
N GLN A 52 33.89 26.04 -21.46
CA GLN A 52 33.68 27.17 -22.37
C GLN A 52 34.99 27.69 -22.96
N LYS A 53 36.10 27.65 -22.20
CA LYS A 53 37.42 28.16 -22.62
C LYS A 53 38.16 27.22 -23.58
N GLU A 54 38.08 25.90 -23.39
CA GLU A 54 38.72 24.92 -24.30
C GLU A 54 38.21 25.02 -25.75
N ASP A 55 36.95 25.43 -25.93
CA ASP A 55 36.37 25.67 -27.27
C ASP A 55 36.86 26.98 -27.92
N THR A 56 37.29 27.96 -27.13
CA THR A 56 37.87 29.21 -27.64
C THR A 56 39.34 29.09 -28.03
N GLU A 57 40.11 28.14 -27.48
CA GLU A 57 41.52 27.94 -27.85
C GLU A 57 41.71 27.06 -29.09
N ASN A 58 40.74 26.20 -29.43
CA ASN A 58 40.73 25.43 -30.69
C ASN A 58 40.24 26.24 -31.91
N LYS A 59 39.96 27.53 -31.75
CA LYS A 59 39.75 28.48 -32.85
C LYS A 59 40.79 29.59 -32.76
N ALA A 60 41.50 29.82 -33.86
CA ALA A 60 42.52 30.86 -34.01
C ALA A 60 42.04 32.26 -33.52
N PRO A 61 42.95 33.15 -33.10
CA PRO A 61 42.58 34.32 -32.33
C PRO A 61 41.96 35.40 -33.22
N GLU A 62 40.67 35.67 -33.06
CA GLU A 62 40.08 36.95 -33.48
C GLU A 62 39.41 37.66 -32.29
N THR A 63 40.07 38.75 -31.92
CA THR A 63 39.62 40.00 -31.28
C THR A 63 38.16 40.14 -30.80
N LYS A 64 38.06 40.36 -29.48
CA LYS A 64 37.21 41.32 -28.74
C LYS A 64 35.74 41.57 -29.16
N SER A 65 34.87 41.33 -28.19
CA SER A 65 33.54 41.93 -27.95
C SER A 65 32.48 41.77 -29.04
N ALA A 66 31.65 40.73 -28.88
CA ALA A 66 30.42 40.55 -29.64
C ALA A 66 29.26 41.38 -29.06
N THR A 67 29.09 42.61 -29.58
CA THR A 67 27.74 43.10 -29.90
C THR A 67 27.22 42.35 -31.13
N PRO A 68 25.92 42.06 -31.25
CA PRO A 68 25.38 41.23 -32.32
C PRO A 68 25.55 41.93 -33.68
N ALA A 69 26.59 41.55 -34.43
CA ALA A 69 26.84 42.08 -35.76
C ALA A 69 26.09 41.25 -36.80
N ARG A 70 25.24 41.92 -37.61
CA ARG A 70 24.62 41.34 -38.82
C ARG A 70 25.71 40.88 -39.77
N ARG A 71 25.72 39.61 -40.15
CA ARG A 71 26.66 39.06 -41.12
C ARG A 71 26.01 39.05 -42.50
N ILE A 72 26.62 39.71 -43.48
CA ILE A 72 26.11 39.76 -44.85
C ILE A 72 26.77 38.61 -45.64
N LEU A 73 25.96 37.78 -46.30
CA LEU A 73 26.45 36.68 -47.11
C LEU A 73 26.98 37.20 -48.46
N ALA A 74 27.72 36.35 -49.18
CA ALA A 74 28.32 36.70 -50.48
C ALA A 74 27.28 37.07 -51.56
N ASP A 75 25.99 36.79 -51.33
CA ASP A 75 24.87 37.16 -52.20
C ASP A 75 24.20 38.51 -51.83
N GLY A 76 24.71 39.22 -50.81
CA GLY A 76 24.16 40.50 -50.36
C GLY A 76 22.99 40.39 -49.38
N THR A 77 22.57 39.18 -49.00
CA THR A 77 21.49 38.96 -48.04
C THR A 77 22.00 39.08 -46.60
N TYR A 78 21.28 39.85 -45.77
CA TYR A 78 21.59 40.02 -44.35
C TYR A 78 21.19 38.77 -43.55
N ALA A 79 22.17 38.04 -43.01
CA ALA A 79 21.94 36.95 -42.07
C ALA A 79 21.94 37.50 -40.63
N THR A 80 20.87 37.20 -39.88
CA THR A 80 20.80 37.43 -38.44
C THR A 80 21.05 36.11 -37.73
N GLU A 81 22.10 36.03 -36.92
CA GLU A 81 22.36 34.85 -36.11
C GLU A 81 21.31 34.82 -34.99
N SER A 82 20.43 33.80 -35.02
CA SER A 82 19.35 33.68 -34.03
C SER A 82 19.93 33.22 -32.69
N ALA A 83 19.60 33.94 -31.61
CA ALA A 83 20.00 33.67 -30.22
C ALA A 83 19.66 32.25 -29.69
N LEU A 84 18.91 31.47 -30.46
CA LEU A 84 18.56 30.08 -30.19
C LEU A 84 19.76 29.12 -30.34
N ALA A 85 20.72 29.41 -31.21
CA ALA A 85 21.91 28.54 -31.38
C ALA A 85 22.85 28.62 -30.16
N SER A 86 22.91 29.79 -29.51
CA SER A 86 23.72 30.04 -28.31
C SER A 86 23.17 29.29 -27.09
N SER A 87 21.84 29.25 -26.94
CA SER A 87 21.20 28.54 -25.81
C SER A 87 21.32 27.02 -25.93
N VAL A 88 21.20 26.46 -27.14
CA VAL A 88 21.35 25.02 -27.39
C VAL A 88 22.80 24.56 -27.11
N THR A 89 23.79 25.37 -27.49
CA THR A 89 25.21 25.08 -27.22
C THR A 89 25.54 25.21 -25.72
N ALA A 90 24.92 26.15 -25.00
CA ALA A 90 25.07 26.26 -23.56
C ALA A 90 24.40 25.09 -22.81
N GLN A 91 23.27 24.59 -23.29
CA GLN A 91 22.56 23.43 -22.73
C GLN A 91 23.34 22.13 -22.93
N SER A 92 23.90 21.88 -24.12
CA SER A 92 24.70 20.68 -24.37
C SER A 92 25.98 20.64 -23.51
N LYS A 93 26.60 21.79 -23.27
CA LYS A 93 27.76 21.93 -22.36
C LYS A 93 27.39 21.71 -20.90
N LEU A 94 26.24 22.22 -20.48
CA LEU A 94 25.71 21.97 -19.13
C LEU A 94 25.42 20.48 -18.92
N GLU A 95 24.90 19.78 -19.93
CA GLU A 95 24.69 18.33 -19.90
C GLU A 95 26.00 17.54 -19.84
N ALA A 96 27.05 17.97 -20.55
CA ALA A 96 28.37 17.35 -20.48
C ALA A 96 29.00 17.49 -19.07
N VAL A 97 28.87 18.66 -18.43
CA VAL A 97 29.33 18.89 -17.05
C VAL A 97 28.50 18.08 -16.04
N LYS A 98 27.19 17.90 -16.29
CA LYS A 98 26.33 17.01 -15.49
C LYS A 98 26.74 15.54 -15.62
N ALA A 99 27.20 15.11 -16.79
CA ALA A 99 27.61 13.73 -17.08
C ALA A 99 29.05 13.39 -16.63
N ALA A 100 29.86 14.37 -16.23
CA ALA A 100 31.22 14.15 -15.77
C ALA A 100 31.28 13.23 -14.53
N ALA A 101 32.32 12.40 -14.44
CA ALA A 101 32.52 11.45 -13.35
C ALA A 101 32.78 12.20 -12.02
N LYS A 102 31.75 12.27 -11.18
CA LYS A 102 31.78 12.92 -9.86
C LYS A 102 31.73 11.88 -8.74
N PRO A 103 32.27 12.21 -7.55
CA PRO A 103 32.09 11.40 -6.35
C PRO A 103 30.61 11.05 -6.11
N GLN A 104 30.34 9.82 -5.67
CA GLN A 104 28.98 9.26 -5.67
C GLN A 104 27.96 10.11 -4.89
N LEU A 105 28.37 10.68 -3.74
CA LEU A 105 27.47 11.48 -2.92
C LEU A 105 27.13 12.83 -3.58
N ARG A 106 28.09 13.44 -4.28
CA ARG A 106 27.88 14.64 -5.10
C ARG A 106 26.92 14.36 -6.27
N THR A 107 27.10 13.23 -6.95
CA THR A 107 26.22 12.83 -8.06
C THR A 107 24.77 12.65 -7.60
N LEU A 108 24.56 12.08 -6.42
CA LEU A 108 23.20 11.88 -5.87
C LEU A 108 22.52 13.19 -5.49
N ILE A 109 23.26 14.15 -4.91
CA ILE A 109 22.73 15.48 -4.57
C ILE A 109 22.39 16.26 -5.85
N LEU A 110 23.29 16.25 -6.84
CA LEU A 110 23.02 16.90 -8.15
C LEU A 110 21.87 16.22 -8.92
N GLY A 111 21.72 14.91 -8.71
CA GLY A 111 20.61 14.11 -9.24
C GLY A 111 19.25 14.41 -8.60
N GLY A 112 19.18 15.28 -7.59
CA GLY A 112 17.92 15.74 -6.98
C GLY A 112 17.45 14.93 -5.77
N ASP A 113 18.28 14.05 -5.18
CA ASP A 113 17.93 13.37 -3.91
C ASP A 113 18.25 14.29 -2.72
N TYR A 114 17.37 15.26 -2.45
CA TYR A 114 17.51 16.19 -1.32
C TYR A 114 17.23 15.56 0.03
N TYR A 115 16.55 14.40 0.06
CA TYR A 115 16.39 13.65 1.30
C TYR A 115 17.72 13.04 1.79
N LEU A 116 18.62 12.68 0.87
CA LEU A 116 20.00 12.37 1.23
C LEU A 116 20.73 13.59 1.80
N ALA A 117 20.53 14.78 1.23
CA ALA A 117 21.13 16.02 1.70
C ALA A 117 20.69 16.42 3.11
N THR A 118 19.41 16.26 3.44
CA THR A 118 18.89 16.52 4.80
C THR A 118 19.43 15.52 5.82
N SER A 119 19.59 14.26 5.43
CA SER A 119 20.26 13.24 6.25
C SER A 119 21.73 13.63 6.52
N LEU A 120 22.47 14.03 5.47
CA LEU A 120 23.84 14.52 5.60
C LEU A 120 23.96 15.72 6.53
N ALA A 121 23.05 16.71 6.42
CA ALA A 121 23.04 17.88 7.29
C ALA A 121 22.80 17.49 8.75
N SER A 122 21.88 16.56 9.00
CA SER A 122 21.60 16.04 10.34
C SER A 122 22.81 15.30 10.92
N THR A 123 23.54 14.53 10.11
CA THR A 123 24.69 13.74 10.56
C THR A 123 25.89 14.62 10.84
N LEU A 124 26.17 15.61 9.99
CA LEU A 124 27.21 16.62 10.26
C LEU A 124 26.92 17.38 11.56
N THR A 125 25.65 17.74 11.79
CA THR A 125 25.24 18.39 13.05
C THR A 125 25.53 17.52 14.25
N LYS A 126 25.15 16.22 14.21
CA LYS A 126 25.42 15.27 15.29
C LYS A 126 26.92 15.06 15.53
N LEU A 127 27.73 14.93 14.48
CA LEU A 127 29.17 14.76 14.60
C LEU A 127 29.83 15.98 15.29
N VAL A 128 29.45 17.21 14.94
CA VAL A 128 29.97 18.41 15.62
C VAL A 128 29.52 18.47 17.07
N LEU A 129 28.24 18.16 17.36
CA LEU A 129 27.72 18.12 18.72
C LEU A 129 28.42 17.06 19.59
N ARG A 130 28.68 15.86 19.05
CA ARG A 130 29.43 14.81 19.75
C ARG A 130 30.90 15.18 19.94
N PHE A 131 31.54 15.76 18.93
CA PHE A 131 32.91 16.25 19.06
C PHE A 131 33.03 17.29 20.19
N SER A 132 32.00 18.11 20.41
CA SER A 132 31.95 19.05 21.54
C SER A 132 31.87 18.39 22.92
N ASP A 133 31.32 17.18 23.02
CA ASP A 133 31.27 16.40 24.27
C ASP A 133 32.61 15.71 24.56
N VAL A 134 33.24 15.18 23.51
CA VAL A 134 34.38 14.26 23.64
C VAL A 134 35.71 15.02 23.61
N SER A 135 35.82 16.11 22.83
CA SER A 135 37.05 16.87 22.64
C SER A 135 36.97 18.26 23.26
N HIS A 136 38.04 18.64 23.96
CA HIS A 136 38.22 19.99 24.51
C HIS A 136 38.95 20.95 23.54
N ASP A 137 39.31 20.50 22.33
CA ASP A 137 39.98 21.35 21.35
C ASP A 137 38.97 22.28 20.64
N ARG A 138 38.91 23.51 21.14
CA ARG A 138 38.04 24.57 20.62
C ARG A 138 38.39 25.00 19.19
N ARG A 139 39.67 24.96 18.80
CA ARG A 139 40.09 25.36 17.45
C ARG A 139 39.58 24.35 16.43
N ARG A 140 39.76 23.07 16.73
CA ARG A 140 39.29 21.97 15.87
C ARG A 140 37.78 21.92 15.78
N LEU A 141 37.07 22.11 16.90
CA LEU A 141 35.61 22.21 16.92
C LEU A 141 35.12 23.34 16.00
N ASN A 142 35.71 24.54 16.10
CA ASN A 142 35.32 25.68 15.27
C ASN A 142 35.61 25.43 13.78
N ALA A 143 36.70 24.74 13.46
CA ALA A 143 37.01 24.35 12.08
C ALA A 143 35.97 23.37 11.51
N LEU A 144 35.62 22.31 12.26
CA LEU A 144 34.60 21.34 11.86
C LEU A 144 33.22 22.00 11.74
N ARG A 145 32.88 22.90 12.65
CA ARG A 145 31.64 23.70 12.61
C ARG A 145 31.56 24.57 11.36
N ALA A 146 32.60 25.35 11.08
CA ALA A 146 32.64 26.23 9.91
C ALA A 146 32.54 25.42 8.61
N GLU A 147 33.22 24.28 8.56
CA GLU A 147 33.15 23.39 7.41
C GLU A 147 31.76 22.76 7.24
N ALA A 148 31.14 22.29 8.31
CA ALA A 148 29.78 21.72 8.26
C ALA A 148 28.79 22.74 7.69
N MET A 149 28.85 23.98 8.19
CA MET A 149 28.03 25.09 7.69
C MET A 149 28.32 25.37 6.21
N LEU A 150 29.59 25.34 5.79
CA LEU A 150 29.98 25.54 4.40
C LEU A 150 29.39 24.45 3.48
N ILE A 151 29.43 23.18 3.92
CA ILE A 151 28.83 22.06 3.18
C ILE A 151 27.32 22.26 3.04
N MET A 152 26.61 22.55 4.14
CA MET A 152 25.16 22.73 4.13
C MET A 152 24.72 23.90 3.23
N ILE A 153 25.39 25.07 3.36
CA ILE A 153 25.11 26.23 2.52
C ILE A 153 25.44 25.94 1.05
N SER A 154 26.52 25.21 0.79
CA SER A 154 26.87 24.81 -0.56
C SER A 154 25.81 23.92 -1.20
N VAL A 155 25.20 23.00 -0.43
CA VAL A 155 24.12 22.15 -0.94
C VAL A 155 22.87 22.96 -1.25
N ILE A 156 22.49 23.91 -0.39
CA ILE A 156 21.36 24.82 -0.64
C ILE A 156 21.59 25.63 -1.91
N ARG A 157 22.77 26.26 -2.06
CA ARG A 157 23.07 27.09 -3.24
C ARG A 157 23.09 26.29 -4.53
N VAL A 158 23.59 25.04 -4.49
CA VAL A 158 23.54 24.15 -5.65
C VAL A 158 22.11 23.72 -5.96
N GLY A 159 21.30 23.43 -4.95
CA GLY A 159 19.88 23.07 -5.11
C GLY A 159 19.02 24.16 -5.75
N GLN A 160 19.46 25.42 -5.69
CA GLN A 160 18.82 26.57 -6.35
C GLN A 160 19.43 26.92 -7.71
N SER A 161 20.48 26.21 -8.14
CA SER A 161 21.23 26.50 -9.36
C SER A 161 20.73 25.71 -10.57
N GLN A 162 21.25 26.01 -11.76
CA GLN A 162 20.90 25.29 -13.00
C GLN A 162 21.59 23.91 -13.14
N PHE A 163 22.54 23.60 -12.24
CA PHE A 163 23.34 22.38 -12.29
C PHE A 163 22.59 21.15 -11.76
N VAL A 164 21.43 21.33 -11.13
CA VAL A 164 20.61 20.22 -10.61
C VAL A 164 19.54 19.78 -11.61
N ASN A 165 19.07 18.54 -11.46
CA ASN A 165 17.97 18.01 -12.29
C ASN A 165 16.59 18.44 -11.80
N SER A 166 16.43 18.62 -10.49
CA SER A 166 15.21 19.13 -9.86
C SER A 166 15.62 20.15 -8.81
N PRO A 167 14.91 21.29 -8.67
CA PRO A 167 15.21 22.27 -7.63
C PRO A 167 14.96 21.68 -6.24
N ILE A 168 15.61 22.26 -5.23
CA ILE A 168 15.42 21.85 -3.83
C ILE A 168 13.97 22.07 -3.39
N ASP A 169 13.41 21.08 -2.70
CA ASP A 169 12.10 21.17 -2.06
C ASP A 169 12.15 22.06 -0.81
N GLU A 170 11.03 22.72 -0.52
CA GLU A 170 10.90 23.66 0.60
C GLU A 170 11.17 22.97 1.96
N ASP A 171 10.62 21.77 2.17
CA ASP A 171 10.83 20.97 3.38
C ASP A 171 12.32 20.65 3.61
N SER A 172 13.04 20.22 2.57
CA SER A 172 14.47 19.93 2.69
C SER A 172 15.30 21.19 2.92
N TYR A 173 14.93 22.31 2.28
CA TYR A 173 15.57 23.60 2.51
C TYR A 173 15.44 24.03 3.98
N ASP A 174 14.23 24.01 4.52
CA ASP A 174 13.95 24.38 5.91
C ASP A 174 14.64 23.45 6.90
N ARG A 175 14.72 22.15 6.57
CA ARG A 175 15.41 21.17 7.42
C ARG A 175 16.91 21.41 7.48
N ILE A 176 17.55 21.72 6.35
CA ILE A 176 18.99 22.03 6.30
C ILE A 176 19.26 23.35 7.05
N ILE A 177 18.43 24.37 6.86
CA ILE A 177 18.55 25.64 7.57
C ILE A 177 18.38 25.48 9.07
N SER A 178 17.42 24.66 9.50
CA SER A 178 17.24 24.34 10.92
C SER A 178 18.52 23.74 11.51
N CYS A 179 19.20 22.85 10.79
CA CYS A 179 20.49 22.28 11.21
C CYS A 179 21.60 23.34 11.30
N ILE A 180 21.65 24.30 10.36
CA ILE A 180 22.60 25.43 10.41
C ILE A 180 22.34 26.28 11.66
N HIS A 181 21.08 26.61 11.96
CA HIS A 181 20.74 27.38 13.16
C HIS A 181 21.08 26.63 14.46
N VAL A 182 20.94 25.30 14.48
CA VAL A 182 21.41 24.49 15.62
C VAL A 182 22.92 24.65 15.79
N LEU A 183 23.70 24.52 14.71
CA LEU A 183 25.16 24.72 14.76
C LEU A 183 25.57 26.16 15.08
N GLU A 184 24.70 27.15 14.85
CA GLU A 184 24.93 28.54 15.23
C GLU A 184 24.80 28.73 16.76
N LYS A 185 23.73 28.15 17.33
CA LYS A 185 23.27 28.44 18.70
C LYS A 185 23.55 27.33 19.73
N PHE A 186 24.14 26.20 19.36
CA PHE A 186 24.26 25.04 20.27
C PHE A 186 25.07 25.30 21.55
N GLU A 187 25.93 26.32 21.57
CA GLU A 187 26.67 26.71 22.79
C GLU A 187 25.78 27.40 23.82
N GLN A 188 24.68 28.00 23.36
CA GLN A 188 23.74 28.75 24.20
C GLN A 188 22.59 27.87 24.70
N ASP A 189 22.24 26.80 23.98
CA ASP A 189 21.12 25.94 24.31
C ASP A 189 21.51 24.44 24.39
N PRO A 190 21.77 23.90 25.59
CA PRO A 190 22.05 22.48 25.78
C PRO A 190 20.83 21.57 25.50
N SER A 191 19.62 22.13 25.45
CA SER A 191 18.39 21.37 25.18
C SER A 191 18.40 20.82 23.76
N MET A 192 18.83 21.63 22.77
CA MET A 192 18.95 21.20 21.37
C MET A 192 19.92 20.03 21.20
N LYS A 193 20.99 20.01 21.99
CA LYS A 193 21.95 18.91 22.01
C LYS A 193 21.32 17.62 22.54
N HIS A 194 20.50 17.71 23.59
CA HIS A 194 19.74 16.57 24.11
C HIS A 194 18.79 15.98 23.05
N VAL A 195 18.05 16.86 22.36
CA VAL A 195 17.10 16.45 21.31
C VAL A 195 17.80 15.68 20.20
N PHE A 196 18.91 16.21 19.67
CA PHE A 196 19.63 15.57 18.56
C PHE A 196 20.36 14.29 18.96
N LEU A 197 20.93 14.19 20.17
CA LEU A 197 21.76 13.04 20.57
C LEU A 197 21.00 11.92 21.30
N LYS A 198 19.98 12.26 22.09
CA LYS A 198 19.26 11.29 22.94
C LYS A 198 17.84 11.02 22.46
N ASP A 199 17.05 12.07 22.23
CA ASP A 199 15.62 11.90 21.94
C ASP A 199 15.39 11.23 20.58
N THR A 200 16.16 11.62 19.54
CA THR A 200 16.04 10.96 18.23
C THR A 200 16.36 9.47 18.28
N LYS A 201 17.36 9.06 19.08
CA LYS A 201 17.71 7.65 19.29
C LYS A 201 16.65 6.90 20.10
N ALA A 202 16.09 7.53 21.13
CA ALA A 202 15.04 6.95 21.96
C ALA A 202 13.74 6.71 21.17
N ILE A 203 13.35 7.67 20.33
CA ILE A 203 12.17 7.53 19.44
C ILE A 203 12.38 6.40 18.44
N PHE A 204 13.57 6.30 17.84
CA PHE A 204 13.90 5.19 16.95
C PHE A 204 13.82 3.83 17.66
N GLY A 205 14.32 3.73 18.90
CA GLY A 205 14.19 2.53 19.71
C GLY A 205 12.74 2.11 19.95
N LYS A 206 11.85 3.06 20.26
CA LYS A 206 10.41 2.81 20.40
C LYS A 206 9.77 2.31 19.09
N MET A 207 10.17 2.89 17.95
CA MET A 207 9.68 2.46 16.63
C MET A 207 10.07 1.01 16.32
N VAL A 208 11.32 0.63 16.60
CA VAL A 208 11.79 -0.75 16.41
C VAL A 208 11.07 -1.73 17.34
N GLN A 209 10.89 -1.38 18.61
CA GLN A 209 10.13 -2.21 19.56
C GLN A 209 8.68 -2.42 19.12
N ALA A 210 8.03 -1.38 18.58
CA ALA A 210 6.68 -1.49 18.06
C ALA A 210 6.61 -2.43 16.83
N GLU A 211 7.60 -2.39 15.94
CA GLU A 211 7.68 -3.34 14.82
C GLU A 211 7.94 -4.77 15.27
N GLU A 212 8.80 -4.99 16.26
CA GLU A 212 9.09 -6.31 16.82
C GLU A 212 7.86 -6.92 17.48
N LYS A 213 7.19 -6.16 18.37
CA LYS A 213 5.95 -6.61 19.03
C LYS A 213 4.88 -7.01 18.02
N ARG A 214 4.72 -6.23 16.94
CA ARG A 214 3.78 -6.55 15.84
C ARG A 214 4.16 -7.83 15.09
N LYS A 215 5.45 -8.06 14.82
CA LYS A 215 5.92 -9.31 14.20
C LYS A 215 5.67 -10.51 15.10
N GLU A 216 5.86 -10.35 16.41
CA GLU A 216 5.58 -11.38 17.40
C GLU A 216 4.08 -11.70 17.48
N GLU A 217 3.20 -10.69 17.49
CA GLU A 217 1.75 -10.88 17.46
C GLU A 217 1.30 -11.65 16.21
N LYS A 218 1.91 -11.37 15.04
CA LYS A 218 1.65 -12.14 13.82
C LYS A 218 2.07 -13.59 13.97
N LYS A 219 3.30 -13.83 14.44
CA LYS A 219 3.79 -15.20 14.71
C LYS A 219 2.95 -15.93 15.76
N ALA A 220 2.44 -15.21 16.77
CA ALA A 220 1.61 -15.77 17.80
C ALA A 220 0.22 -16.17 17.29
N LYS A 221 -0.36 -15.40 16.35
CA LYS A 221 -1.59 -15.77 15.64
C LYS A 221 -1.38 -17.02 14.78
N ASP A 222 -0.26 -17.08 14.06
CA ASP A 222 0.09 -18.26 13.24
C ASP A 222 0.32 -19.49 14.14
N ASN A 223 1.02 -19.33 15.27
CA ASN A 223 1.29 -20.42 16.23
C ASN A 223 0.06 -20.83 17.07
N LYS A 224 -0.95 -19.96 17.24
CA LYS A 224 -2.17 -20.31 18.00
C LYS A 224 -2.98 -21.42 17.32
N ASN A 225 -2.87 -21.53 15.99
CA ASN A 225 -3.41 -22.66 15.24
C ASN A 225 -2.63 -23.97 15.44
N THR A 226 -1.49 -23.94 16.14
CA THR A 226 -0.58 -25.09 16.34
C THR A 226 -0.43 -25.45 17.82
N ARG A 227 -1.49 -25.38 18.61
CA ARG A 227 -1.46 -25.87 20.00
C ARG A 227 -1.96 -27.32 20.04
N ILE A 228 -1.04 -28.27 19.86
CA ILE A 228 -1.29 -29.72 19.97
C ILE A 228 -1.26 -30.10 21.46
N GLN A 229 -2.23 -30.88 21.95
CA GLN A 229 -2.27 -31.30 23.36
C GLN A 229 -1.18 -32.37 23.61
N VAL A 230 -0.63 -32.44 24.82
CA VAL A 230 0.41 -33.44 25.17
C VAL A 230 -0.10 -34.89 25.07
N ASP A 231 -1.42 -35.08 25.22
CA ASP A 231 -2.10 -36.38 25.07
C ASP A 231 -2.60 -36.64 23.64
N ASP A 232 -2.38 -35.72 22.70
CA ASP A 232 -2.66 -36.01 21.30
C ASP A 232 -1.77 -37.15 20.85
N VAL A 233 -2.42 -38.21 20.34
CA VAL A 233 -1.76 -39.43 19.92
C VAL A 233 -0.78 -39.08 18.81
N ILE A 234 0.52 -39.31 19.05
CA ILE A 234 1.54 -39.20 18.02
C ILE A 234 1.29 -40.30 17.00
N THR A 235 0.67 -39.96 15.87
CA THR A 235 0.42 -40.87 14.76
C THR A 235 1.73 -41.14 14.02
N PHE A 236 2.41 -42.22 14.40
CA PHE A 236 3.56 -42.72 13.68
C PHE A 236 3.09 -43.34 12.35
N ARG A 237 3.35 -42.63 11.25
CA ARG A 237 2.99 -42.95 9.85
C ARG A 237 3.35 -44.37 9.41
N GLN A 238 4.31 -45.03 10.07
CA GLN A 238 4.78 -46.38 9.78
C GLN A 238 3.93 -47.48 10.45
N PHE A 239 3.08 -47.12 11.42
CA PHE A 239 2.26 -48.05 12.21
C PHE A 239 0.75 -47.94 11.94
N SER A 240 0.30 -47.00 11.10
CA SER A 240 -1.07 -47.02 10.58
C SER A 240 -1.19 -48.18 9.60
N LYS A 241 -1.90 -49.24 10.00
CA LYS A 241 -2.15 -50.43 9.17
C LYS A 241 -2.91 -50.03 7.91
N THR A 242 -2.16 -49.85 6.82
CA THR A 242 -2.66 -49.83 5.45
C THR A 242 -3.22 -51.21 5.12
N LYS A 243 -4.55 -51.33 5.05
CA LYS A 243 -5.15 -52.28 4.10
C LYS A 243 -4.78 -51.75 2.71
N HIS A 244 -4.23 -52.66 1.91
CA HIS A 244 -3.61 -52.37 0.62
C HIS A 244 -4.45 -51.50 -0.30
N GLY A 245 -3.78 -50.47 -0.83
CA GLY A 245 -4.11 -49.81 -2.08
C GLY A 245 -4.71 -48.41 -1.93
N ASP A 246 -3.88 -47.41 -1.60
CA ASP A 246 -3.77 -46.23 -2.46
C ASP A 246 -2.58 -45.34 -2.07
N GLU A 247 -2.05 -44.64 -3.07
CA GLU A 247 -0.92 -43.71 -3.01
C GLU A 247 -1.36 -42.24 -2.79
N ALA A 248 -2.53 -41.99 -2.20
CA ALA A 248 -2.96 -40.66 -1.74
C ALA A 248 -2.75 -40.59 -0.20
N ASP A 249 -2.50 -39.45 0.45
CA ASP A 249 -3.58 -38.75 1.17
C ASP A 249 -3.16 -37.32 1.59
N GLU A 250 -2.17 -36.72 0.92
CA GLU A 250 -2.24 -35.24 0.74
C GLU A 250 -3.43 -34.92 -0.18
N TYR A 251 -3.70 -35.82 -1.14
CA TYR A 251 -4.85 -35.76 -2.02
C TYR A 251 -6.18 -36.02 -1.30
N GLU A 252 -6.25 -36.92 -0.31
CA GLU A 252 -7.51 -37.23 0.40
C GLU A 252 -7.85 -36.18 1.46
N LEU A 253 -6.86 -35.52 2.05
CA LEU A 253 -7.08 -34.36 2.89
C LEU A 253 -7.58 -33.16 2.06
N ASP A 254 -6.97 -32.91 0.90
CA ASP A 254 -7.47 -31.92 -0.06
C ASP A 254 -8.82 -32.32 -0.66
N LEU A 255 -9.10 -33.62 -0.85
CA LEU A 255 -10.39 -34.14 -1.32
C LEU A 255 -11.47 -33.98 -0.26
N SER A 256 -11.18 -34.25 1.02
CA SER A 256 -12.12 -34.05 2.13
C SER A 256 -12.41 -32.56 2.36
N ARG A 257 -11.41 -31.70 2.14
CA ARG A 257 -11.56 -30.24 2.15
C ARG A 257 -12.35 -29.75 0.92
N ALA A 258 -12.11 -30.33 -0.25
CA ALA A 258 -12.81 -30.02 -1.49
C ALA A 258 -14.25 -30.56 -1.52
N THR A 259 -14.56 -31.62 -0.78
CA THR A 259 -15.91 -32.24 -0.73
C THR A 259 -16.79 -31.71 0.41
N GLY A 260 -16.26 -30.87 1.31
CA GLY A 260 -17.03 -30.15 2.32
C GLY A 260 -17.66 -30.99 3.44
N THR A 261 -17.23 -32.25 3.63
CA THR A 261 -17.82 -33.18 4.60
C THR A 261 -17.24 -33.08 6.02
N GLY A 262 -16.31 -32.15 6.27
CA GLY A 262 -15.49 -32.12 7.49
C GLY A 262 -15.76 -31.01 8.53
N ASP A 263 -16.71 -30.10 8.36
CA ASP A 263 -16.84 -28.97 9.30
C ASP A 263 -17.68 -29.28 10.55
N SER A 264 -17.06 -28.96 11.69
CA SER A 264 -17.45 -29.21 13.08
C SER A 264 -18.86 -28.69 13.46
N LYS A 265 -19.45 -29.31 14.49
CA LYS A 265 -20.82 -29.08 14.98
C LYS A 265 -21.19 -27.64 15.39
N ASP A 266 -20.22 -26.73 15.54
CA ASP A 266 -20.47 -25.31 15.89
C ASP A 266 -20.91 -24.44 14.70
N ASP A 267 -20.89 -24.98 13.47
CA ASP A 267 -21.18 -24.22 12.26
C ASP A 267 -22.68 -24.20 11.87
N LEU A 268 -23.55 -24.95 12.55
CA LEU A 268 -24.95 -25.12 12.13
C LEU A 268 -25.76 -23.79 12.10
N MET A 269 -25.55 -22.87 13.05
CA MET A 269 -26.23 -21.57 13.05
C MET A 269 -25.71 -20.61 11.96
N SER A 270 -24.42 -20.70 11.64
CA SER A 270 -23.79 -19.96 10.54
C SER A 270 -24.28 -20.49 9.19
N LYS A 271 -24.39 -21.81 9.03
CA LYS A 271 -24.93 -22.49 7.85
C LYS A 271 -26.37 -22.09 7.54
N LEU A 272 -27.24 -21.98 8.56
CA LEU A 272 -28.64 -21.55 8.36
C LEU A 272 -28.77 -20.13 7.83
N SER A 273 -27.81 -19.24 8.11
CA SER A 273 -27.81 -17.88 7.55
C SER A 273 -27.48 -17.82 6.05
N ARG A 274 -27.00 -18.93 5.47
CA ARG A 274 -26.63 -19.07 4.05
C ARG A 274 -27.71 -19.75 3.20
N VAL A 275 -28.89 -20.00 3.77
CA VAL A 275 -30.05 -20.51 3.05
C VAL A 275 -30.78 -19.33 2.42
N VAL A 276 -30.89 -19.34 1.09
CA VAL A 276 -31.59 -18.33 0.30
C VAL A 276 -32.85 -18.95 -0.27
N GLN A 277 -34.00 -18.34 0.01
CA GLN A 277 -35.27 -18.75 -0.58
C GLN A 277 -35.36 -18.27 -2.02
N LEU A 278 -35.49 -19.22 -2.96
CA LEU A 278 -35.50 -18.93 -4.39
C LEU A 278 -36.91 -18.77 -4.97
N THR A 279 -37.90 -19.48 -4.43
CA THR A 279 -39.31 -19.33 -4.86
C THR A 279 -40.25 -19.09 -3.67
N GLY A 280 -41.43 -18.56 -3.98
CA GLY A 280 -42.46 -18.30 -2.97
C GLY A 280 -43.16 -19.59 -2.52
N PHE A 281 -43.79 -19.55 -1.35
CA PHE A 281 -44.61 -20.67 -0.85
C PHE A 281 -45.87 -20.93 -1.67
N SER A 282 -46.26 -19.99 -2.53
CA SER A 282 -47.44 -20.09 -3.40
C SER A 282 -47.13 -20.66 -4.78
N ASP A 283 -45.84 -20.87 -5.09
CA ASP A 283 -45.41 -21.37 -6.40
C ASP A 283 -45.58 -22.89 -6.47
N PRO A 284 -45.91 -23.47 -7.65
CA PRO A 284 -46.08 -24.92 -7.81
C PRO A 284 -44.83 -25.74 -7.41
N VAL A 285 -43.66 -25.12 -7.54
CA VAL A 285 -42.37 -25.69 -7.17
C VAL A 285 -41.71 -24.78 -6.15
N TYR A 286 -41.50 -25.32 -4.95
CA TYR A 286 -40.74 -24.63 -3.90
C TYR A 286 -39.26 -24.95 -4.04
N ALA A 287 -38.41 -23.92 -3.98
CA ALA A 287 -36.97 -24.08 -4.03
C ALA A 287 -36.25 -23.20 -3.00
N GLU A 288 -35.31 -23.79 -2.29
CA GLU A 288 -34.36 -23.10 -1.42
C GLU A 288 -32.93 -23.54 -1.78
N ALA A 289 -32.00 -22.59 -1.79
CA ALA A 289 -30.60 -22.87 -2.08
C ALA A 289 -29.73 -22.63 -0.85
N TYR A 290 -28.88 -23.61 -0.58
CA TYR A 290 -27.80 -23.49 0.37
C TYR A 290 -26.51 -23.13 -0.38
N VAL A 291 -25.95 -21.96 -0.06
CA VAL A 291 -24.75 -21.43 -0.72
C VAL A 291 -23.52 -21.78 0.11
N ASN A 292 -22.61 -22.59 -0.43
CA ASN A 292 -21.31 -22.85 0.18
C ASN A 292 -20.19 -22.26 -0.67
N VAL A 293 -19.42 -21.35 -0.08
CA VAL A 293 -18.32 -20.65 -0.75
C VAL A 293 -17.00 -21.25 -0.29
N HIS A 294 -16.23 -21.80 -1.22
CA HIS A 294 -14.92 -22.39 -0.96
C HIS A 294 -13.86 -21.84 -1.93
N GLN A 295 -13.19 -20.76 -1.54
CA GLN A 295 -12.10 -20.09 -2.27
C GLN A 295 -12.44 -19.70 -3.72
N PHE A 296 -12.39 -20.64 -4.65
CA PHE A 296 -12.64 -20.44 -6.08
C PHE A 296 -13.93 -21.09 -6.56
N ASP A 297 -14.53 -21.96 -5.75
CA ASP A 297 -15.72 -22.73 -6.09
C ASP A 297 -16.88 -22.32 -5.16
N ILE A 298 -18.03 -22.03 -5.77
CA ILE A 298 -19.30 -21.83 -5.09
C ILE A 298 -20.15 -23.05 -5.39
N MET A 299 -20.46 -23.82 -4.35
CA MET A 299 -21.38 -24.95 -4.42
C MET A 299 -22.76 -24.46 -3.99
N LEU A 300 -23.71 -24.54 -4.91
CA LEU A 300 -25.13 -24.35 -4.64
C LEU A 300 -25.78 -25.71 -4.46
N ASP A 301 -26.34 -25.97 -3.28
CA ASP A 301 -27.21 -27.12 -3.05
C ASP A 301 -28.66 -26.64 -3.01
N VAL A 302 -29.40 -26.94 -4.07
CA VAL A 302 -30.78 -26.48 -4.27
C VAL A 302 -31.72 -27.60 -3.90
N LEU A 303 -32.48 -27.41 -2.82
CA LEU A 303 -33.58 -28.29 -2.47
C LEU A 303 -34.82 -27.85 -3.24
N ILE A 304 -35.40 -28.77 -4.01
CA ILE A 304 -36.62 -28.56 -4.78
C ILE A 304 -37.70 -29.45 -4.19
N VAL A 305 -38.88 -28.88 -3.97
CA VAL A 305 -40.04 -29.57 -3.45
C VAL A 305 -41.20 -29.36 -4.42
N ASN A 306 -41.74 -30.44 -4.94
CA ASN A 306 -42.97 -30.41 -5.73
C ASN A 306 -44.15 -30.22 -4.78
N GLN A 307 -44.84 -29.07 -4.85
CA GLN A 307 -46.03 -28.84 -4.02
C GLN A 307 -47.32 -29.37 -4.67
N THR A 308 -47.27 -29.73 -5.95
CA THR A 308 -48.43 -30.20 -6.71
C THR A 308 -48.70 -31.69 -6.55
N ALA A 309 -49.92 -32.10 -6.92
CA ALA A 309 -50.34 -33.49 -6.95
C ALA A 309 -49.90 -34.24 -8.24
N ASP A 310 -49.27 -33.52 -9.19
CA ASP A 310 -48.86 -34.06 -10.48
C ASP A 310 -47.36 -34.39 -10.48
N THR A 311 -46.96 -35.35 -11.32
CA THR A 311 -45.54 -35.66 -11.55
C THR A 311 -44.92 -34.59 -12.43
N LEU A 312 -43.89 -33.91 -11.95
CA LEU A 312 -43.12 -32.95 -12.74
C LEU A 312 -42.07 -33.71 -13.55
N GLN A 313 -42.21 -33.70 -14.86
CA GLN A 313 -41.28 -34.38 -15.78
C GLN A 313 -40.24 -33.38 -16.31
N ASN A 314 -39.06 -33.88 -16.65
CA ASN A 314 -37.96 -33.10 -17.25
C ASN A 314 -37.63 -31.80 -16.49
N LEU A 315 -37.75 -31.80 -15.16
CA LEU A 315 -37.45 -30.63 -14.35
C LEU A 315 -35.97 -30.31 -14.43
N ALA A 316 -35.65 -29.13 -14.96
CA ALA A 316 -34.31 -28.60 -15.08
C ALA A 316 -34.23 -27.24 -14.38
N ILE A 317 -33.13 -27.03 -13.66
CA ILE A 317 -32.76 -25.68 -13.19
C ILE A 317 -31.73 -25.14 -14.18
N GLU A 318 -32.00 -23.97 -14.75
CA GLU A 318 -31.00 -23.23 -15.51
C GLU A 318 -30.51 -22.05 -14.68
N PHE A 319 -29.21 -22.05 -14.39
CA PHE A 319 -28.54 -20.91 -13.79
C PHE A 319 -27.86 -20.06 -14.86
N ALA A 320 -27.95 -18.76 -14.68
CA ALA A 320 -27.21 -17.76 -15.41
C ALA A 320 -26.55 -16.82 -14.40
N THR A 321 -25.36 -16.34 -14.76
CA THR A 321 -24.52 -15.56 -13.86
C THR A 321 -24.27 -14.18 -14.45
N LEU A 322 -24.32 -13.16 -13.61
CA LEU A 322 -23.89 -11.80 -13.91
C LEU A 322 -22.51 -11.56 -13.29
N GLY A 323 -21.58 -10.99 -14.06
CA GLY A 323 -20.20 -10.75 -13.66
C GLY A 323 -19.26 -11.91 -14.02
N ASP A 324 -18.10 -11.94 -13.39
CA ASP A 324 -17.01 -12.89 -13.67
C ASP A 324 -17.16 -14.27 -12.98
N LEU A 325 -18.40 -14.76 -12.91
CA LEU A 325 -18.74 -16.10 -12.43
C LEU A 325 -18.97 -17.03 -13.62
N LYS A 326 -18.29 -18.18 -13.63
CA LYS A 326 -18.43 -19.17 -14.69
C LYS A 326 -19.16 -20.40 -14.19
N LEU A 327 -20.33 -20.67 -14.74
CA LEU A 327 -21.03 -21.94 -14.54
C LEU A 327 -20.22 -23.07 -15.21
N VAL A 328 -19.77 -24.03 -14.41
CA VAL A 328 -18.94 -25.16 -14.90
C VAL A 328 -19.82 -26.33 -15.33
N GLU A 329 -20.89 -26.58 -14.58
CA GLU A 329 -21.76 -27.73 -14.77
C GLU A 329 -23.22 -27.29 -14.79
N ARG A 330 -23.95 -27.68 -15.84
CA ARG A 330 -25.40 -27.48 -15.90
C ARG A 330 -26.07 -28.67 -15.22
N PRO A 331 -26.98 -28.44 -14.27
CA PRO A 331 -27.74 -29.51 -13.65
C PRO A 331 -28.46 -30.39 -14.67
N GLY A 332 -28.53 -31.69 -14.40
CA GLY A 332 -29.30 -32.64 -15.20
C GLY A 332 -30.81 -32.41 -15.07
N GLN A 333 -31.57 -33.04 -15.97
CA GLN A 333 -33.02 -33.10 -15.87
C GLN A 333 -33.44 -34.19 -14.89
N HIS A 334 -34.39 -33.89 -14.01
CA HIS A 334 -34.92 -34.80 -13.01
C HIS A 334 -36.44 -34.90 -13.09
N THR A 335 -36.99 -36.06 -12.76
CA THR A 335 -38.45 -36.24 -12.63
C THR A 335 -38.79 -36.33 -11.16
N ILE A 336 -39.67 -35.45 -10.69
CA ILE A 336 -40.05 -35.34 -9.27
C ILE A 336 -41.50 -35.81 -9.12
N ALA A 337 -41.71 -36.77 -8.23
CA ALA A 337 -43.04 -37.30 -7.91
C ALA A 337 -43.89 -36.26 -7.15
N PRO A 338 -45.23 -36.43 -7.11
CA PRO A 338 -46.12 -35.57 -6.34
C PRO A 338 -45.69 -35.45 -4.88
N HIS A 339 -45.66 -34.23 -4.33
CA HIS A 339 -45.26 -33.97 -2.94
C HIS A 339 -43.88 -34.50 -2.52
N SER A 340 -43.01 -34.85 -3.48
CA SER A 340 -41.65 -35.30 -3.21
C SER A 340 -40.64 -34.17 -3.34
N PHE A 341 -39.46 -34.39 -2.78
CA PHE A 341 -38.36 -33.43 -2.83
C PHE A 341 -37.11 -34.06 -3.46
N HIS A 342 -36.28 -33.22 -4.06
CA HIS A 342 -35.01 -33.60 -4.66
C HIS A 342 -33.98 -32.49 -4.43
N SER A 343 -32.73 -32.85 -4.13
CA SER A 343 -31.62 -31.90 -3.98
C SER A 343 -30.72 -31.99 -5.21
N ILE A 344 -30.42 -30.83 -5.79
CA ILE A 344 -29.59 -30.66 -6.98
C ILE A 344 -28.39 -29.82 -6.60
N LYS A 345 -27.19 -30.31 -6.94
CA LYS A 345 -25.93 -29.59 -6.71
C LYS A 345 -25.45 -28.93 -7.99
N ALA A 346 -25.11 -27.65 -7.92
CA ALA A 346 -24.52 -26.88 -9.01
C ALA A 346 -23.21 -26.24 -8.56
N ASN A 347 -22.18 -26.38 -9.39
CA ASN A 347 -20.84 -25.84 -9.13
C ASN A 347 -20.56 -24.63 -10.02
N ILE A 348 -20.25 -23.50 -9.41
CA ILE A 348 -19.93 -22.24 -10.08
C ILE A 348 -18.51 -21.83 -9.70
N LYS A 349 -17.67 -21.54 -10.70
CA LYS A 349 -16.31 -21.07 -10.49
C LYS A 349 -16.24 -19.55 -10.48
N VAL A 350 -15.54 -19.01 -9.49
CA VAL A 350 -15.27 -17.60 -9.33
C VAL A 350 -13.95 -17.27 -10.01
N SER A 351 -14.01 -16.45 -11.06
CA SER A 351 -12.81 -16.05 -11.79
C SER A 351 -12.22 -14.74 -11.27
N SER A 352 -13.03 -13.90 -10.61
CA SER A 352 -12.66 -12.57 -10.12
C SER A 352 -13.43 -12.22 -8.85
N THR A 353 -12.90 -11.34 -8.01
CA THR A 353 -13.64 -10.78 -6.87
C THR A 353 -14.50 -9.61 -7.32
N GLU A 354 -15.51 -9.91 -8.12
CA GLU A 354 -16.58 -8.96 -8.37
C GLU A 354 -17.84 -9.46 -7.64
N THR A 355 -18.71 -8.55 -7.22
CA THR A 355 -20.05 -8.93 -6.76
C THR A 355 -20.78 -9.61 -7.89
N GLY A 356 -20.90 -10.93 -7.78
CA GLY A 356 -21.65 -11.74 -8.72
C GLY A 356 -23.09 -11.90 -8.27
N VAL A 357 -24.00 -11.84 -9.24
CA VAL A 357 -25.42 -12.18 -9.04
C VAL A 357 -25.70 -13.44 -9.82
N ILE A 358 -26.30 -14.43 -9.17
CA ILE A 358 -26.75 -15.66 -9.82
C ILE A 358 -28.26 -15.59 -9.92
N PHE A 359 -28.76 -15.64 -11.13
CA PHE A 359 -30.19 -15.70 -11.43
C PHE A 359 -30.48 -17.02 -12.13
N GLY A 360 -31.72 -17.48 -12.05
CA GLY A 360 -32.07 -18.75 -12.66
C GLY A 360 -33.55 -18.93 -12.84
N ASN A 361 -33.91 -20.01 -13.51
CA ASN A 361 -35.28 -20.43 -13.70
C ASN A 361 -35.38 -21.95 -13.55
N ILE A 362 -36.56 -22.41 -13.16
CA ILE A 362 -36.93 -23.83 -13.11
C ILE A 362 -37.91 -24.06 -14.25
N VAL A 363 -37.53 -24.93 -15.18
CA VAL A 363 -38.37 -25.36 -16.30
C VAL A 363 -38.79 -26.80 -16.05
N TYR A 364 -40.08 -27.10 -16.20
CA TYR A 364 -40.61 -28.45 -16.07
C TYR A 364 -41.79 -28.68 -17.00
N ASP A 365 -42.01 -29.94 -17.35
CA ASP A 365 -43.15 -30.38 -18.15
C ASP A 365 -44.26 -30.93 -17.24
N GLY A 366 -45.49 -30.48 -17.52
CA GLY A 366 -46.70 -30.97 -16.86
C GLY A 366 -47.14 -32.36 -17.34
N PRO A 367 -48.22 -32.91 -16.78
CA PRO A 367 -48.74 -34.22 -17.15
C PRO A 367 -49.31 -34.29 -18.59
N THR A 368 -49.59 -33.14 -19.20
CA THR A 368 -50.09 -33.01 -20.57
C THR A 368 -48.95 -32.66 -21.54
N THR A 369 -48.85 -33.41 -22.65
CA THR A 369 -47.84 -33.19 -23.68
C THR A 369 -47.95 -31.78 -24.29
N GLY A 370 -46.99 -30.91 -23.99
CA GLY A 370 -46.93 -29.52 -24.50
C GLY A 370 -47.07 -28.43 -23.43
N ASP A 371 -47.38 -28.78 -22.17
CA ASP A 371 -47.45 -27.85 -21.06
C ASP A 371 -46.08 -27.71 -20.39
N SER A 372 -45.20 -26.89 -20.99
CA SER A 372 -43.92 -26.51 -20.36
C SER A 372 -44.12 -25.26 -19.51
N ASN A 373 -43.89 -25.40 -18.21
CA ASN A 373 -44.00 -24.33 -17.22
C ASN A 373 -42.61 -23.82 -16.83
N CYS A 374 -42.53 -22.53 -16.51
CA CYS A 374 -41.29 -21.87 -16.10
C CYS A 374 -41.53 -21.03 -14.85
N VAL A 375 -40.74 -21.25 -13.81
CA VAL A 375 -40.73 -20.46 -12.57
C VAL A 375 -39.41 -19.70 -12.51
N VAL A 376 -39.48 -18.37 -12.44
CA VAL A 376 -38.29 -17.53 -12.30
C VAL A 376 -37.87 -17.50 -10.83
N LEU A 377 -36.58 -17.73 -10.57
CA LEU A 377 -36.01 -17.76 -9.23
C LEU A 377 -35.61 -16.35 -8.78
N ASN A 378 -35.63 -16.12 -7.47
CA ASN A 378 -35.03 -14.94 -6.88
C ASN A 378 -33.50 -14.95 -7.03
N ASP A 379 -32.94 -13.76 -7.20
CA ASP A 379 -31.51 -13.54 -7.39
C ASP A 379 -30.70 -13.85 -6.12
N ILE A 380 -29.64 -14.64 -6.28
CA ILE A 380 -28.67 -14.93 -5.22
C ILE A 380 -27.52 -13.93 -5.35
N HIS A 381 -27.34 -13.11 -4.31
CA HIS A 381 -26.24 -12.15 -4.22
C HIS A 381 -25.06 -12.78 -3.49
N ILE A 382 -23.91 -12.88 -4.15
CA ILE A 382 -22.69 -13.38 -3.53
C ILE A 382 -21.92 -12.21 -2.94
N ASP A 383 -21.66 -12.29 -1.63
CA ASP A 383 -20.88 -11.28 -0.92
C ASP A 383 -19.38 -11.51 -1.12
N ILE A 384 -18.69 -10.45 -1.55
CA ILE A 384 -17.24 -10.45 -1.76
C ILE A 384 -16.45 -10.52 -0.46
N MET A 385 -17.08 -10.17 0.67
CA MET A 385 -16.40 -10.05 1.97
C MET A 385 -15.80 -11.37 2.45
N ASP A 386 -16.37 -12.51 2.03
CA ASP A 386 -15.86 -13.84 2.35
C ASP A 386 -14.49 -14.11 1.70
N TYR A 387 -14.13 -13.36 0.65
CA TYR A 387 -12.83 -13.45 -0.01
C TYR A 387 -11.82 -12.41 0.48
N ILE A 388 -12.20 -11.48 1.36
CA ILE A 388 -11.32 -10.40 1.83
C ILE A 388 -10.77 -10.73 3.20
N ASN A 389 -9.45 -10.90 3.26
CA ASN A 389 -8.73 -11.19 4.51
C ASN A 389 -7.96 -9.97 5.00
N PRO A 390 -7.87 -9.76 6.33
CA PRO A 390 -7.05 -8.70 6.89
C PRO A 390 -5.58 -8.89 6.51
N ALA A 391 -4.97 -7.85 5.94
CA ALA A 391 -3.58 -7.86 5.52
C ALA A 391 -2.83 -6.64 6.07
N PHE A 392 -1.50 -6.66 5.98
CA PHE A 392 -0.65 -5.57 6.43
C PHE A 392 0.29 -5.12 5.31
N CYS A 393 0.46 -3.80 5.17
CA CYS A 393 1.46 -3.20 4.30
C CYS A 393 2.17 -2.04 5.03
N THR A 394 3.39 -1.75 4.61
CA THR A 394 4.15 -0.62 5.17
C THR A 394 3.58 0.71 4.67
N GLU A 395 3.76 1.79 5.41
CA GLU A 395 3.25 3.12 5.02
C GLU A 395 3.78 3.58 3.65
N THR A 396 5.04 3.26 3.34
CA THR A 396 5.61 3.57 2.02
C THR A 396 4.91 2.80 0.90
N GLN A 397 4.65 1.51 1.11
CA GLN A 397 3.89 0.69 0.14
C GLN A 397 2.46 1.20 0.01
N PHE A 398 1.80 1.54 1.12
CA PHE A 398 0.46 2.13 1.11
C PHE A 398 0.43 3.38 0.25
N ARG A 399 1.37 4.33 0.43
CA ARG A 399 1.44 5.56 -0.36
C ARG A 399 1.70 5.29 -1.84
N SER A 400 2.58 4.34 -2.17
CA SER A 400 2.84 3.94 -3.56
C SER A 400 1.58 3.35 -4.22
N MET A 401 0.97 2.35 -3.57
CA MET A 401 -0.26 1.71 -4.08
C MET A 401 -1.43 2.69 -4.13
N TRP A 402 -1.54 3.60 -3.16
CA TRP A 402 -2.59 4.63 -3.15
C TRP A 402 -2.50 5.55 -4.37
N ILE A 403 -1.30 5.88 -4.84
CA ILE A 403 -1.10 6.68 -6.07
C ILE A 403 -1.34 5.82 -7.32
N GLU A 404 -0.95 4.54 -7.29
CA GLU A 404 -1.06 3.62 -8.42
C GLU A 404 -2.51 3.19 -8.71
N PHE A 405 -3.36 3.09 -7.69
CA PHE A 405 -4.72 2.58 -7.84
C PHE A 405 -5.62 3.60 -8.55
N GLU A 406 -6.23 3.14 -9.64
CA GLU A 406 -7.05 3.95 -10.54
C GLU A 406 -8.48 4.09 -10.04
N TRP A 407 -9.04 3.04 -9.42
CA TRP A 407 -10.41 3.04 -8.94
C TRP A 407 -10.50 3.59 -7.53
N GLU A 408 -11.36 4.60 -7.36
CA GLU A 408 -11.68 5.20 -6.07
C GLU A 408 -13.20 5.24 -5.88
N ASN A 409 -13.64 4.83 -4.69
CA ASN A 409 -14.98 5.05 -4.20
C ASN A 409 -14.92 5.93 -2.94
N LYS A 410 -15.73 7.00 -2.90
CA LYS A 410 -15.84 7.89 -1.75
C LYS A 410 -17.21 7.75 -1.12
N VAL A 411 -17.25 7.14 0.06
CA VAL A 411 -18.46 6.95 0.85
C VAL A 411 -18.55 8.05 1.90
N ASN A 412 -19.65 8.80 1.91
CA ASN A 412 -19.90 9.78 2.96
C ASN A 412 -20.45 9.08 4.21
N VAL A 413 -19.92 9.44 5.37
CA VAL A 413 -20.30 8.88 6.66
C VAL A 413 -21.11 9.92 7.42
N ASN A 414 -22.31 9.54 7.84
CA ASN A 414 -23.10 10.26 8.81
C ASN A 414 -23.72 9.25 9.77
N THR A 415 -23.24 9.20 11.01
CA THR A 415 -23.64 8.16 11.97
C THR A 415 -23.97 8.75 13.33
N PRO A 416 -24.95 8.17 14.07
CA PRO A 416 -25.30 8.63 15.40
C PRO A 416 -24.29 8.24 16.49
N ILE A 417 -23.24 7.48 16.14
CA ILE A 417 -22.17 7.13 17.07
C ILE A 417 -21.42 8.41 17.46
N THR A 418 -21.06 8.54 18.74
CA THR A 418 -20.34 9.68 19.29
C THR A 418 -18.84 9.41 19.48
N ASP A 419 -18.44 8.14 19.56
CA ASP A 419 -17.05 7.73 19.71
C ASP A 419 -16.40 7.31 18.38
N LEU A 420 -15.32 8.00 18.02
CA LEU A 420 -14.57 7.81 16.79
C LEU A 420 -13.87 6.43 16.76
N GLN A 421 -13.39 5.94 17.91
CA GLN A 421 -12.68 4.65 17.97
C GLN A 421 -13.64 3.48 17.80
N LEU A 422 -14.80 3.51 18.46
CA LEU A 422 -15.84 2.50 18.28
C LEU A 422 -16.31 2.42 16.83
N TYR A 423 -16.43 3.56 16.14
CA TYR A 423 -16.79 3.55 14.72
C TYR A 423 -15.70 2.92 13.84
N LEU A 424 -14.42 3.20 14.11
CA LEU A 424 -13.31 2.55 13.41
C LEU A 424 -13.31 1.03 13.63
N GLU A 425 -13.47 0.57 14.88
CA GLU A 425 -13.56 -0.88 15.18
C GLU A 425 -14.75 -1.54 14.50
N HIS A 426 -15.89 -0.84 14.43
CA HIS A 426 -17.07 -1.32 13.73
C HIS A 426 -16.83 -1.48 12.22
N ILE A 427 -16.19 -0.50 11.57
CA ILE A 427 -15.81 -0.61 10.16
C ILE A 427 -14.82 -1.76 9.98
N MET A 428 -13.78 -1.85 10.81
CA MET A 428 -12.78 -2.91 10.71
C MET A 428 -13.40 -4.30 10.81
N LYS A 429 -14.37 -4.49 11.72
CA LYS A 429 -15.11 -5.75 11.87
C LYS A 429 -16.04 -6.03 10.70
N SER A 430 -16.66 -5.00 10.12
CA SER A 430 -17.60 -5.15 9.00
C SER A 430 -16.90 -5.36 7.65
N THR A 431 -15.65 -4.87 7.52
CA THR A 431 -14.88 -4.88 6.27
C THR A 431 -13.66 -5.80 6.31
N ASN A 432 -13.43 -6.53 7.40
CA ASN A 432 -12.27 -7.39 7.58
C ASN A 432 -10.92 -6.70 7.24
N MET A 433 -10.83 -5.37 7.41
CA MET A 433 -9.61 -4.61 7.13
C MET A 433 -8.75 -4.45 8.39
N SER A 434 -7.43 -4.45 8.24
CA SER A 434 -6.50 -4.15 9.34
C SER A 434 -6.13 -2.66 9.35
N CYS A 435 -6.06 -2.06 10.54
CA CYS A 435 -5.62 -0.69 10.70
C CYS A 435 -4.10 -0.61 10.68
N LEU A 436 -3.54 0.24 9.82
CA LEU A 436 -2.10 0.46 9.67
C LEU A 436 -1.61 1.58 10.61
N THR A 437 -2.48 2.53 10.95
CA THR A 437 -2.14 3.66 11.83
C THR A 437 -1.78 3.14 13.23
N PRO A 438 -0.66 3.57 13.83
CA PRO A 438 -0.26 3.14 15.16
C PRO A 438 -1.21 3.65 16.24
N GLU A 439 -1.50 2.82 17.24
CA GLU A 439 -2.42 3.15 18.35
C GLU A 439 -2.02 4.45 19.07
N SER A 440 -0.74 4.80 19.13
CA SER A 440 -0.25 6.06 19.70
C SER A 440 -0.74 7.31 18.96
N ALA A 441 -1.05 7.19 17.66
CA ALA A 441 -1.65 8.27 16.87
C ALA A 441 -3.19 8.23 16.88
N LEU A 442 -3.78 7.11 17.30
CA LEU A 442 -5.21 6.95 17.57
C LEU A 442 -5.59 7.35 19.00
N SER A 443 -4.62 7.34 19.93
CA SER A 443 -4.81 7.68 21.33
C SER A 443 -4.73 9.20 21.52
N GLY A 444 -5.87 9.83 21.79
CA GLY A 444 -5.97 11.24 22.14
C GLY A 444 -7.42 11.74 22.04
N GLU A 445 -7.76 12.76 22.81
CA GLU A 445 -9.04 13.47 22.71
C GLU A 445 -9.00 14.46 21.52
N CYS A 446 -8.86 13.93 20.30
CA CYS A 446 -8.96 14.72 19.09
C CYS A 446 -10.37 14.61 18.52
N GLY A 447 -11.01 15.74 18.19
CA GLY A 447 -12.32 15.78 17.53
C GLY A 447 -12.30 15.29 16.08
N PHE A 448 -11.18 14.77 15.59
CA PHE A 448 -11.01 14.21 14.26
C PHE A 448 -10.15 12.94 14.35
N LEU A 449 -10.47 11.96 13.51
CA LEU A 449 -9.70 10.73 13.38
C LEU A 449 -9.44 10.43 11.90
N SER A 450 -8.17 10.25 11.55
CA SER A 450 -7.78 9.71 10.25
C SER A 450 -7.01 8.41 10.41
N ALA A 451 -7.51 7.35 9.78
CA ALA A 451 -6.94 6.01 9.87
C ALA A 451 -6.79 5.39 8.48
N ASN A 452 -5.61 4.80 8.24
CA ASN A 452 -5.36 4.01 7.04
C ASN A 452 -5.63 2.54 7.34
N MET A 453 -6.38 1.89 6.46
CA MET A 453 -6.78 0.50 6.56
C MET A 453 -6.39 -0.24 5.29
N TYR A 454 -6.12 -1.53 5.42
CA TYR A 454 -5.70 -2.37 4.31
C TYR A 454 -6.18 -3.82 4.48
N ALA A 455 -6.57 -4.41 3.35
CA ALA A 455 -6.90 -5.82 3.23
C ALA A 455 -6.41 -6.37 1.90
N ARG A 456 -6.41 -7.71 1.81
CA ARG A 456 -6.04 -8.43 0.59
C ARG A 456 -7.05 -9.53 0.32
N SER A 457 -7.46 -9.65 -0.93
CA SER A 457 -8.34 -10.74 -1.35
C SER A 457 -7.59 -12.08 -1.40
N VAL A 458 -8.33 -13.20 -1.34
CA VAL A 458 -7.77 -14.55 -1.57
C VAL A 458 -7.11 -14.67 -2.95
N PHE A 459 -7.55 -13.85 -3.91
CA PHE A 459 -7.00 -13.74 -5.26
C PHE A 459 -5.73 -12.89 -5.34
N GLY A 460 -5.27 -12.33 -4.20
CA GLY A 460 -4.06 -11.53 -4.11
C GLY A 460 -4.24 -10.07 -4.51
N GLU A 461 -5.47 -9.59 -4.63
CA GLU A 461 -5.76 -8.19 -4.94
C GLU A 461 -5.77 -7.35 -3.68
N ASP A 462 -5.24 -6.13 -3.80
CA ASP A 462 -4.99 -5.23 -2.69
C ASP A 462 -6.12 -4.19 -2.58
N ALA A 463 -6.68 -4.05 -1.38
CA ALA A 463 -7.74 -3.08 -1.08
C ALA A 463 -7.26 -2.10 0.00
N LEU A 464 -7.26 -0.81 -0.33
CA LEU A 464 -6.85 0.28 0.57
C LEU A 464 -8.06 1.10 0.97
N ALA A 465 -8.11 1.53 2.23
CA ALA A 465 -9.10 2.50 2.67
C ALA A 465 -8.46 3.57 3.56
N ASN A 466 -8.88 4.81 3.37
CA ASN A 466 -8.57 5.94 4.23
C ASN A 466 -9.88 6.40 4.86
N LEU A 467 -9.96 6.28 6.18
CA LEU A 467 -11.04 6.80 6.99
C LEU A 467 -10.68 8.22 7.42
N SER A 468 -11.58 9.17 7.20
CA SER A 468 -11.46 10.54 7.70
C SER A 468 -12.81 10.96 8.30
N ILE A 469 -12.86 11.01 9.62
CA ILE A 469 -14.09 11.30 10.37
C ILE A 469 -13.83 12.39 11.41
N GLU A 470 -14.83 13.21 11.65
CA GLU A 470 -14.83 14.26 12.65
C GLU A 470 -16.09 14.18 13.51
N ARG A 471 -15.94 14.53 14.78
CA ARG A 471 -17.04 14.66 15.72
C ARG A 471 -17.52 16.10 15.71
N GLN A 472 -18.76 16.34 15.30
CA GLN A 472 -19.35 17.66 15.28
C GLN A 472 -19.82 18.06 16.70
N GLY A 473 -18.89 18.48 17.56
CA GLY A 473 -19.19 18.87 18.95
C GLY A 473 -19.66 17.68 19.80
N ASP A 474 -20.85 17.77 20.39
CA ASP A 474 -21.51 16.64 21.08
C ASP A 474 -22.50 15.87 20.18
N GLY A 475 -22.46 16.17 18.87
CA GLY A 475 -23.34 15.62 17.85
C GLY A 475 -22.78 14.39 17.12
N PRO A 476 -23.46 13.95 16.03
CA PRO A 476 -23.10 12.77 15.26
C PRO A 476 -21.71 12.90 14.61
N ILE A 477 -21.09 11.74 14.34
CA ILE A 477 -19.85 11.67 13.57
C ILE A 477 -20.16 11.89 12.09
N THR A 478 -19.47 12.86 11.49
CA THR A 478 -19.53 13.17 10.08
C THR A 478 -18.17 12.94 9.43
N GLY A 479 -18.14 12.52 8.17
CA GLY A 479 -16.87 12.30 7.49
C GLY A 479 -17.01 11.59 6.17
N HIS A 480 -15.92 10.98 5.73
CA HIS A 480 -15.89 10.17 4.54
C HIS A 480 -14.85 9.05 4.63
N VAL A 481 -15.15 7.92 3.99
CA VAL A 481 -14.20 6.84 3.74
C VAL A 481 -13.87 6.84 2.26
N ARG A 482 -12.57 6.91 1.93
CA ARG A 482 -12.08 6.73 0.57
C ARG A 482 -11.52 5.33 0.44
N ILE A 483 -12.03 4.57 -0.50
CA ILE A 483 -11.61 3.19 -0.76
C ILE A 483 -10.97 3.19 -2.13
N ARG A 484 -9.77 2.63 -2.24
CA ARG A 484 -9.04 2.47 -3.49
C ARG A 484 -8.66 1.01 -3.69
N SER A 485 -8.83 0.53 -4.92
CA SER A 485 -8.44 -0.82 -5.33
C SER A 485 -7.94 -0.81 -6.76
N LYS A 486 -7.25 -1.87 -7.15
CA LYS A 486 -6.91 -2.13 -8.56
C LYS A 486 -8.14 -2.50 -9.39
N THR A 487 -9.13 -3.16 -8.79
CA THR A 487 -10.37 -3.57 -9.47
C THR A 487 -11.57 -2.76 -8.98
N GLN A 488 -12.44 -2.41 -9.93
CA GLN A 488 -13.65 -1.62 -9.67
C GLN A 488 -14.59 -2.32 -8.70
N GLY A 489 -14.79 -3.64 -8.87
CA GLY A 489 -15.69 -4.45 -8.04
C GLY A 489 -15.38 -4.29 -6.55
N ILE A 490 -14.14 -4.55 -6.14
CA ILE A 490 -13.72 -4.42 -4.74
C ILE A 490 -13.99 -3.01 -4.18
N ALA A 491 -13.69 -1.95 -4.94
CA ALA A 491 -13.85 -0.58 -4.46
C ALA A 491 -15.33 -0.19 -4.27
N LEU A 492 -16.21 -0.66 -5.16
CA LEU A 492 -17.66 -0.41 -5.07
C LEU A 492 -18.28 -1.25 -3.95
N SER A 493 -18.04 -2.56 -3.93
CA SER A 493 -18.65 -3.49 -2.99
C SER A 493 -18.27 -3.20 -1.53
N LEU A 494 -17.01 -2.84 -1.27
CA LEU A 494 -16.59 -2.38 0.06
C LEU A 494 -17.31 -1.09 0.47
N GLY A 495 -17.55 -0.19 -0.48
CA GLY A 495 -18.27 1.06 -0.20
C GLY A 495 -19.74 0.84 0.12
N ASP A 496 -20.41 -0.05 -0.61
CA ASP A 496 -21.79 -0.44 -0.34
C ASP A 496 -21.91 -1.12 1.04
N LYS A 497 -20.95 -1.99 1.37
CA LYS A 497 -20.89 -2.65 2.69
C LYS A 497 -20.74 -1.63 3.83
N ILE A 498 -19.87 -0.63 3.66
CA ILE A 498 -19.70 0.45 4.66
C ILE A 498 -20.98 1.27 4.80
N THR A 499 -21.67 1.55 3.69
CA THR A 499 -22.95 2.27 3.70
C THR A 499 -24.02 1.47 4.45
N LEU A 500 -24.12 0.17 4.18
CA LEU A 500 -25.04 -0.73 4.88
C LEU A 500 -24.69 -0.87 6.38
N ALA A 501 -23.41 -0.95 6.72
CA ALA A 501 -22.95 -0.99 8.10
C ALA A 501 -23.34 0.29 8.87
N ALA A 502 -23.15 1.46 8.24
CA ALA A 502 -23.56 2.74 8.80
C ALA A 502 -25.09 2.83 9.02
N GLN A 503 -25.89 2.28 8.10
CA GLN A 503 -27.37 2.25 8.22
C GLN A 503 -27.89 1.28 9.29
N LYS A 504 -27.26 0.10 9.44
CA LYS A 504 -27.62 -0.88 10.49
C LYS A 504 -27.45 -0.33 11.90
N ILE A 505 -26.48 0.56 12.10
CA ILE A 505 -26.28 1.23 13.38
C ILE A 505 -27.44 2.19 13.68
N ALA A 506 -27.89 2.97 12.70
CA ALA A 506 -28.98 3.92 12.88
C ALA A 506 -30.30 3.24 13.29
N THR A 507 -30.53 2.00 12.86
CA THR A 507 -31.72 1.21 13.18
C THR A 507 -31.62 0.46 14.53
N ALA A 508 -30.42 0.21 15.05
CA ALA A 508 -30.23 -0.44 16.35
C ALA A 508 -30.33 0.54 17.54
N THR A 509 -30.16 1.84 17.27
CA THR A 509 -30.26 2.93 18.27
C THR A 509 -31.63 3.63 18.30
N ALA A 510 -32.54 3.26 17.40
CA ALA A 510 -33.94 3.69 17.39
C ALA A 510 -34.83 2.60 18.01
#